data_AF-A0A953X6R9-F1
#
_entry.id   AF-A0A953X6R9-F1
#
_cell.length_a   1.000
_cell.length_b   1.000
_cell.length_c   1.000
_cell.angle_alpha   90.00
_cell.angle_beta   90.00
_cell.angle_gamma   90.00
#
_symmetry.space_group_name_H-M   'P 1'
#
loop_
_entity.id
_entity.type
_entity.pdbx_description
1 polymer ?
#
loop_
_entity_poly.entity_id
_entity_poly.type
_entity_poly.pdbx_seq_one_letter_code
_entity_poly.pdbx_strand_id
1 'polypeptide(L)'
;AGSRSVAKVSRRLMESATTTSEKRAAAQLMSLWSAFYTTAPSDGRNFIAVESAAPGKALPPGKVLAVLAATRSGAAAETVLRTLDITGGDPSKLDAADLAILVDALRRIGAEDAARVLAVEATGYWKTQK
;
A
#
# COMPACT_ATOMS: atom_id res chain seq x y z
N ALA A 1 16.09 2.66 -18.62
CA ALA A 1 16.30 1.22 -18.33
C ALA A 1 15.28 0.62 -17.34
N GLY A 2 14.59 1.41 -16.48
CA GLY A 2 13.72 0.89 -15.41
C GLY A 2 12.34 0.33 -15.80
N SER A 3 11.73 0.72 -16.92
CA SER A 3 10.37 0.24 -17.25
C SER A 3 10.31 -1.25 -17.62
N ARG A 4 11.36 -1.75 -18.30
CA ARG A 4 11.46 -3.18 -18.68
C ARG A 4 11.70 -4.10 -17.47
N SER A 5 12.42 -3.63 -16.44
CA SER A 5 12.61 -4.40 -15.22
C SER A 5 11.34 -4.47 -14.39
N VAL A 6 10.63 -3.34 -14.22
CA VAL A 6 9.34 -3.30 -13.50
C VAL A 6 8.29 -4.19 -14.18
N ALA A 7 8.22 -4.18 -15.52
CA ALA A 7 7.33 -5.08 -16.25
C ALA A 7 7.66 -6.56 -16.03
N LYS A 8 8.96 -6.92 -16.02
CA LYS A 8 9.40 -8.30 -15.75
C LYS A 8 9.08 -8.74 -14.32
N VAL A 9 9.28 -7.86 -13.34
CA VAL A 9 8.96 -8.15 -11.92
C VAL A 9 7.44 -8.29 -11.73
N SER A 10 6.65 -7.38 -12.31
CA SER A 10 5.19 -7.45 -12.26
C SER A 10 4.66 -8.76 -12.82
N ARG A 11 5.16 -9.15 -14.00
CA ARG A 11 4.80 -10.42 -14.63
C ARG A 11 5.13 -11.61 -13.75
N ARG A 12 6.37 -11.70 -13.26
CA ARG A 12 6.80 -12.81 -12.38
C ARG A 12 5.95 -12.89 -11.11
N LEU A 13 5.61 -11.75 -10.52
CA LEU A 13 4.78 -11.69 -9.32
C LEU A 13 3.35 -12.20 -9.60
N MET A 14 2.75 -11.80 -10.72
CA MET A 14 1.43 -12.31 -11.15
C MET A 14 1.48 -13.81 -11.46
N GLU A 15 2.50 -14.28 -12.18
CA GLU A 15 2.65 -15.70 -12.56
C GLU A 15 2.92 -16.61 -11.35
N SER A 16 3.63 -16.09 -10.33
CA SER A 16 3.90 -16.84 -9.10
C SER A 16 2.69 -16.99 -8.18
N ALA A 17 1.66 -16.17 -8.37
CA ALA A 17 0.47 -16.17 -7.53
C ALA A 17 -0.58 -17.15 -8.07
N THR A 18 -0.57 -18.37 -7.54
CA THR A 18 -1.42 -19.48 -8.01
C THR A 18 -2.75 -19.58 -7.27
N THR A 19 -2.79 -19.13 -6.02
CA THR A 19 -3.98 -19.14 -5.17
C THR A 19 -4.64 -17.76 -5.07
N THR A 20 -5.93 -17.71 -4.72
CA THR A 20 -6.64 -16.44 -4.50
C THR A 20 -5.96 -15.57 -3.43
N SER A 21 -5.45 -16.19 -2.36
CA SER A 21 -4.70 -15.48 -1.31
C SER A 21 -3.39 -14.90 -1.82
N GLU A 22 -2.63 -15.65 -2.63
CA GLU A 22 -1.39 -15.18 -3.23
C GLU A 22 -1.65 -14.04 -4.22
N LYS A 23 -2.73 -14.11 -5.01
CA LYS A 23 -3.11 -13.06 -5.96
C LYS A 23 -3.45 -11.75 -5.25
N ARG A 24 -4.20 -11.85 -4.14
CA ARG A 24 -4.49 -10.69 -3.27
C ARG A 24 -3.22 -10.08 -2.66
N ALA A 25 -2.31 -10.92 -2.16
CA ALA A 25 -1.04 -10.44 -1.62
C ALA A 25 -0.16 -9.79 -2.70
N ALA A 26 -0.09 -10.39 -3.90
CA ALA A 26 0.59 -9.83 -5.06
C ALA A 26 -0.01 -8.47 -5.49
N ALA A 27 -1.34 -8.35 -5.48
CA ALA A 27 -2.04 -7.11 -5.80
C ALA A 27 -1.74 -6.03 -4.76
N GLN A 28 -1.75 -6.38 -3.47
CA GLN A 28 -1.38 -5.47 -2.39
C GLN A 28 0.07 -4.97 -2.53
N LEU A 29 1.02 -5.87 -2.83
CA LEU A 29 2.41 -5.49 -3.08
C LEU A 29 2.55 -4.53 -4.27
N MET A 30 1.82 -4.76 -5.37
CA MET A 30 1.85 -3.87 -6.52
C MET A 30 1.12 -2.54 -6.26
N SER A 31 0.08 -2.51 -5.43
CA SER A 31 -0.56 -1.25 -5.01
C SER A 31 0.42 -0.32 -4.30
N LEU A 32 1.28 -0.88 -3.43
CA LEU A 32 2.33 -0.13 -2.73
C LEU A 32 3.31 0.54 -3.70
N TRP A 33 3.56 -0.03 -4.88
CA TRP A 33 4.49 0.58 -5.86
C TRP A 33 4.08 2.00 -6.24
N SER A 34 2.77 2.27 -6.32
CA SER A 34 2.22 3.59 -6.63
C SER A 34 2.63 4.63 -5.59
N ALA A 35 2.68 4.25 -4.30
CA ALA A 35 3.12 5.12 -3.22
C ALA A 35 4.63 5.41 -3.29
N PHE A 36 5.42 4.52 -3.90
CA PHE A 36 6.86 4.69 -4.12
C PHE A 36 7.21 5.22 -5.52
N TYR A 37 6.27 5.92 -6.18
CA TYR A 37 6.43 6.47 -7.54
C TYR A 37 6.86 5.44 -8.60
N THR A 38 6.56 4.17 -8.36
CA THR A 38 6.79 3.09 -9.32
C THR A 38 5.46 2.72 -9.97
N THR A 39 5.31 3.04 -11.25
CA THR A 39 4.07 2.77 -11.98
C THR A 39 4.04 1.30 -12.43
N ALA A 40 3.03 0.55 -11.98
CA ALA A 40 2.77 -0.78 -12.51
C ALA A 40 2.46 -0.74 -14.03
N PRO A 41 2.90 -1.73 -14.82
CA PRO A 41 2.55 -1.84 -16.24
C PRO A 41 1.03 -2.03 -16.42
N SER A 42 0.52 -1.91 -17.65
CA SER A 42 -0.92 -1.99 -17.94
C SER A 42 -1.58 -3.24 -17.33
N ASP A 43 -1.01 -4.42 -17.59
CA ASP A 43 -1.51 -5.68 -17.06
C ASP A 43 -1.47 -5.71 -15.52
N GLY A 44 -0.43 -5.13 -14.92
CA GLY A 44 -0.31 -5.01 -13.46
C GLY A 44 -1.37 -4.08 -12.85
N ARG A 45 -1.72 -2.98 -13.52
CA ARG A 45 -2.82 -2.10 -13.07
C ARG A 45 -4.18 -2.79 -13.16
N ASN A 46 -4.41 -3.56 -14.23
CA ASN A 46 -5.61 -4.37 -14.35
C ASN A 46 -5.66 -5.47 -13.27
N PHE A 47 -4.54 -6.12 -13.02
CA PHE A 47 -4.40 -7.11 -11.95
C PHE A 47 -4.73 -6.50 -10.58
N ILE A 48 -4.19 -5.32 -10.25
CA ILE A 48 -4.57 -4.59 -9.02
C ILE A 48 -6.09 -4.35 -8.98
N ALA A 49 -6.68 -3.84 -10.07
CA ALA A 49 -8.10 -3.51 -10.09
C ALA A 49 -9.01 -4.74 -9.85
N VAL A 50 -8.62 -5.90 -10.35
CA VAL A 50 -9.39 -7.16 -10.24
C VAL A 50 -9.11 -7.88 -8.92
N GLU A 51 -7.84 -8.01 -8.54
CA GLU A 51 -7.39 -8.90 -7.47
C GLU A 51 -7.21 -8.16 -6.13
N SER A 52 -7.20 -6.81 -6.12
CA SER A 52 -7.15 -6.05 -4.86
C SER A 52 -8.44 -6.04 -4.06
N ALA A 53 -9.48 -6.77 -4.52
CA ALA A 53 -10.65 -7.11 -3.71
C ALA A 53 -10.17 -7.76 -2.41
N ALA A 54 -10.12 -6.94 -1.35
CA ALA A 54 -9.07 -7.02 -0.35
C ALA A 54 -9.14 -8.27 0.54
N PRO A 55 -8.01 -8.69 1.12
CA PRO A 55 -8.01 -9.45 2.36
C PRO A 55 -8.32 -8.58 3.61
N GLY A 56 -8.41 -7.24 3.47
CA GLY A 56 -8.58 -6.27 4.56
C GLY A 56 -9.87 -5.43 4.49
N LYS A 57 -10.10 -4.60 5.52
CA LYS A 57 -11.29 -3.74 5.67
C LYS A 57 -11.00 -2.34 5.13
N ALA A 58 -11.79 -1.92 4.14
CA ALA A 58 -11.79 -0.55 3.64
C ALA A 58 -12.17 0.45 4.75
N LEU A 59 -11.43 1.56 4.80
CA LEU A 59 -11.71 2.66 5.69
C LEU A 59 -12.95 3.41 5.23
N PRO A 60 -13.68 4.03 6.18
CA PRO A 60 -14.69 5.02 5.83
C PRO A 60 -14.04 6.13 4.98
N PRO A 61 -14.62 6.53 3.83
CA PRO A 61 -14.03 7.53 2.95
C PRO A 61 -13.69 8.86 3.67
N GLY A 62 -14.49 9.24 4.67
CA GLY A 62 -14.21 10.43 5.49
C GLY A 62 -12.89 10.37 6.27
N LYS A 63 -12.46 9.17 6.73
CA LYS A 63 -11.16 9.00 7.39
C LYS A 63 -10.00 9.24 6.42
N VAL A 64 -10.12 8.70 5.20
CA VAL A 64 -9.13 8.88 4.12
C VAL A 64 -9.03 10.35 3.72
N LEU A 65 -10.17 11.01 3.51
CA LEU A 65 -10.21 12.43 3.17
C LEU A 65 -9.58 13.31 4.25
N ALA A 66 -9.76 12.99 5.53
CA ALA A 66 -9.16 13.73 6.62
C ALA A 66 -7.62 13.60 6.64
N VAL A 67 -7.07 12.42 6.36
CA VAL A 67 -5.61 12.24 6.22
C VAL A 67 -5.06 13.06 5.05
N LEU A 68 -5.75 13.01 3.91
CA LEU A 68 -5.34 13.78 2.72
C LEU A 68 -5.41 15.28 2.97
N ALA A 69 -6.43 15.76 3.69
CA ALA A 69 -6.57 17.16 4.05
C ALA A 69 -5.43 17.62 4.99
N ALA A 70 -5.15 16.86 6.05
CA ALA A 70 -4.04 17.15 6.98
C ALA A 70 -2.68 17.16 6.27
N THR A 71 -2.47 16.21 5.35
CA THR A 71 -1.25 16.13 4.55
C THR A 71 -1.08 17.36 3.65
N ARG A 72 -2.15 17.80 2.99
CA ARG A 72 -2.12 18.98 2.10
C ARG A 72 -2.01 20.29 2.85
N SER A 73 -2.50 20.38 4.08
CA SER A 73 -2.35 21.57 4.92
C SER A 73 -0.98 21.70 5.58
N GLY A 74 -0.10 20.70 5.43
CA GLY A 74 1.21 20.67 6.08
C GLY A 74 1.16 20.25 7.55
N ALA A 75 0.03 19.71 8.03
CA ALA A 75 -0.15 19.24 9.40
C ALA A 75 0.52 17.87 9.61
N ALA A 76 1.85 17.81 9.55
CA ALA A 76 2.63 16.58 9.61
C ALA A 76 2.31 15.71 10.85
N ALA A 77 2.24 16.32 12.03
CA ALA A 77 1.91 15.62 13.28
C ALA A 77 0.49 15.01 13.23
N GLU A 78 -0.48 15.73 12.65
CA GLU A 78 -1.85 15.24 12.50
C GLU A 78 -1.91 14.08 11.50
N THR A 79 -1.21 14.17 10.37
CA THR A 79 -1.11 13.07 9.41
C THR A 79 -0.55 11.80 10.06
N VAL A 80 0.52 11.92 10.87
CA VAL A 80 1.09 10.78 11.59
C VAL A 80 0.10 10.21 12.61
N LEU A 81 -0.49 11.05 13.47
CA LEU A 81 -1.44 10.60 14.49
C LEU A 81 -2.68 9.95 13.90
N ARG A 82 -3.22 10.49 12.79
CA ARG A 82 -4.34 9.87 12.08
C ARG A 82 -3.96 8.53 11.48
N THR A 83 -2.75 8.40 10.93
CA THR A 83 -2.25 7.13 10.40
C THR A 83 -2.11 6.08 11.52
N LEU A 84 -1.64 6.49 12.69
CA LEU A 84 -1.56 5.63 13.88
C LEU A 84 -2.95 5.20 14.38
N ASP A 85 -3.92 6.14 14.49
CA ASP A 85 -5.31 5.84 14.85
C ASP A 85 -5.94 4.81 13.89
N ILE A 86 -5.74 5.03 12.59
CA ILE A 86 -6.30 4.18 11.53
C ILE A 86 -5.74 2.76 11.60
N THR A 87 -4.44 2.62 11.79
CA THR A 87 -3.77 1.32 11.79
C THR A 87 -3.93 0.59 13.12
N GLY A 88 -4.12 1.31 14.23
CA GLY A 88 -4.18 0.71 15.57
C GLY A 88 -2.94 -0.11 15.91
N GLY A 89 -1.80 0.19 15.28
CA GLY A 89 -0.57 -0.58 15.38
C GLY A 89 -0.49 -1.83 14.49
N ASP A 90 -1.52 -2.17 13.71
CA ASP A 90 -1.52 -3.31 12.79
C ASP A 90 -2.07 -2.95 11.39
N PRO A 91 -1.21 -2.57 10.44
CA PRO A 91 -1.63 -2.18 9.10
C PRO A 91 -2.05 -3.37 8.21
N SER A 92 -1.85 -4.62 8.63
CA SER A 92 -2.17 -5.80 7.80
C SER A 92 -3.66 -6.01 7.57
N LYS A 93 -4.51 -5.27 8.29
CA LYS A 93 -5.97 -5.30 8.14
C LYS A 93 -6.51 -4.26 7.17
N LEU A 94 -5.67 -3.34 6.70
CA LEU A 94 -6.08 -2.33 5.73
C LEU A 94 -6.22 -2.96 4.34
N ASP A 95 -7.16 -2.47 3.55
CA ASP A 95 -7.15 -2.78 2.13
C ASP A 95 -5.94 -2.13 1.45
N ALA A 96 -5.62 -2.66 0.26
CA ALA A 96 -4.44 -2.25 -0.47
C ALA A 96 -4.47 -0.79 -0.94
N ALA A 97 -5.65 -0.22 -1.22
CA ALA A 97 -5.78 1.14 -1.70
C ALA A 97 -5.57 2.14 -0.56
N ASP A 98 -6.24 1.91 0.58
CA ASP A 98 -6.06 2.77 1.75
C ASP A 98 -4.64 2.71 2.30
N LEU A 99 -4.03 1.52 2.32
CA LEU A 99 -2.62 1.37 2.67
C LEU A 99 -1.72 2.23 1.76
N ALA A 100 -1.92 2.17 0.43
CA ALA A 100 -1.14 2.97 -0.51
C ALA A 100 -1.34 4.48 -0.28
N ILE A 101 -2.56 4.91 0.06
CA ILE A 101 -2.86 6.32 0.38
C ILE A 101 -2.15 6.77 1.66
N LEU A 102 -2.18 5.96 2.72
CA LEU A 102 -1.48 6.29 3.98
C LEU A 102 0.04 6.36 3.79
N VAL A 103 0.61 5.43 3.03
CA VAL A 103 2.04 5.43 2.71
C VAL A 103 2.42 6.67 1.88
N ASP A 104 1.63 7.04 0.87
CA ASP A 104 1.84 8.28 0.09
C ASP A 104 1.72 9.54 0.98
N ALA A 105 0.74 9.57 1.88
CA ALA A 105 0.56 10.68 2.82
C ALA A 105 1.78 10.87 3.73
N LEU A 106 2.31 9.80 4.31
CA LEU A 106 3.53 9.83 5.13
C LEU A 106 4.74 10.31 4.32
N ARG A 107 4.89 9.86 3.07
CA ARG A 107 5.98 10.33 2.20
C ARG A 107 5.88 11.83 1.91
N ARG A 108 4.68 12.34 1.63
CA ARG A 108 4.45 13.76 1.32
C ARG A 108 4.82 14.70 2.46
N ILE A 109 4.72 14.24 3.71
CA ILE A 109 5.14 15.02 4.89
C ILE A 109 6.63 14.80 5.24
N GLY A 110 7.39 14.07 4.42
CA GLY A 110 8.80 13.78 4.67
C GLY A 110 9.06 12.62 5.64
N ALA A 111 8.03 11.89 6.08
CA ALA A 111 8.16 10.75 6.99
C ALA A 111 8.48 9.45 6.22
N GLU A 112 9.58 9.44 5.46
CA GLU A 112 9.94 8.32 4.59
C GLU A 112 10.17 7.01 5.34
N ASP A 113 10.86 7.06 6.49
CA ASP A 113 11.15 5.87 7.28
C ASP A 113 9.86 5.25 7.82
N ALA A 114 8.93 6.08 8.31
CA ALA A 114 7.62 5.62 8.76
C ALA A 114 6.81 5.01 7.60
N ALA A 115 6.86 5.62 6.40
CA ALA A 115 6.20 5.09 5.21
C ALA A 115 6.74 3.72 4.80
N ARG A 116 8.07 3.54 4.84
CA ARG A 116 8.73 2.25 4.54
C ARG A 116 8.38 1.19 5.57
N VAL A 117 8.44 1.52 6.86
CA VAL A 117 8.07 0.61 7.96
C VAL A 117 6.61 0.18 7.80
N LEU A 118 5.68 1.13 7.62
CA LEU A 118 4.26 0.83 7.43
C LEU A 118 4.01 -0.10 6.24
N ALA A 119 4.66 0.18 5.11
CA ALA A 119 4.55 -0.64 3.90
C ALA A 119 5.03 -2.07 4.14
N VAL A 120 6.17 -2.25 4.83
CA VAL A 120 6.71 -3.58 5.13
C VAL A 120 5.83 -4.32 6.14
N GLU A 121 5.41 -3.67 7.23
CA GLU A 121 4.52 -4.26 8.24
C GLU A 121 3.21 -4.77 7.64
N ALA A 122 2.64 -4.03 6.69
CA ALA A 122 1.39 -4.40 6.03
C ALA A 122 1.49 -5.67 5.19
N THR A 123 2.70 -6.02 4.71
CA THR A 123 2.94 -7.28 3.99
C THR A 123 3.02 -8.49 4.90
N GLY A 124 3.15 -8.29 6.22
CA GLY A 124 3.36 -9.36 7.18
C GLY A 124 4.69 -10.10 7.00
N TYR A 125 5.64 -9.55 6.23
CA TYR A 125 6.92 -10.20 5.88
C TYR A 125 7.69 -10.72 7.09
N TRP A 126 7.63 -10.02 8.22
CA TRP A 126 8.31 -10.44 9.46
C TRP A 126 7.47 -11.35 10.37
N LYS A 127 6.15 -11.45 10.15
CA LYS A 127 5.23 -12.22 11.00
C LYS A 127 5.33 -13.73 10.80
N THR A 128 6.05 -14.19 9.78
CA THR A 128 6.28 -15.60 9.43
C THR A 128 7.46 -16.27 10.17
N GLN A 129 8.06 -15.61 11.16
CA GLN A 129 9.15 -16.16 12.00
C GLN A 129 8.65 -16.86 13.29
N LYS A 130 7.48 -17.49 13.28
CA LYS A 130 7.00 -18.35 14.38
C LYS A 130 6.58 -19.72 13.91
#